data_AF-K9CV32-F1
#
_entry.id   AF-K9CV32-F1
#
_cell.length_a   1.000
_cell.length_b   1.000
_cell.length_c   1.000
_cell.angle_alpha   90.00
_cell.angle_beta   90.00
_cell.angle_gamma   90.00
#
_symmetry.space_group_name_H-M   'P 1'
#
loop_
_entity.id
_entity.type
_entity.pdbx_description
1 polymer ?
#
loop_
_entity_poly.entity_id
_entity_poly.type
_entity_poly.pdbx_seq_one_letter_code
_entity_poly.pdbx_strand_id
1 'polypeptide(L)'
;MHVFDRRLLYIWLLMTLGAGCALFLPEIVVLLMLALIGFPLAWLMTLMPGAWIYFTPTLAIYMILRRVSDAPPRLMMLVAAALLPVAVGFAIPWCANGITERRVQALIAQDHGAPPILPVGLSITHAIDRGLGSSGKCWDTCQRLLFSRTAKSIAEVPLDMLPKQASLPVPARRFSLGPIGPGCNNTRLQTTYATSTETGREVPPPPPPLSDKLEDFAQEGLCLHDDAVRDVRSDVLIVERRNYDPAFRGFHFEGEGWRASLHPIAPFKRREVFRHAPSGLVRLMRRTEVRYALLAEPLWLSPGFRFDTASPTHWAWRDERVVGSPVDSFQPTQWNGLIANDLAVHGLR
;
A
#
# COMPACT_ATOMS: atom_id res chain seq x y z
N MET A 1 50.56 -13.52 17.01
CA MET A 1 49.55 -13.09 16.01
C MET A 1 50.26 -12.71 14.73
N HIS A 2 49.91 -13.31 13.59
CA HIS A 2 50.58 -13.03 12.31
C HIS A 2 50.10 -11.69 11.74
N VAL A 3 50.93 -11.04 10.92
CA VAL A 3 50.72 -9.67 10.41
C VAL A 3 49.33 -9.48 9.78
N PHE A 4 48.88 -10.49 9.02
CA PHE A 4 47.54 -10.51 8.42
C PHE A 4 46.40 -10.39 9.45
N ASP A 5 46.47 -11.15 10.55
CA ASP A 5 45.42 -11.14 11.58
C ASP A 5 45.40 -9.81 12.33
N ARG A 6 46.58 -9.21 12.53
CA ARG A 6 46.71 -7.91 13.18
C ARG A 6 46.06 -6.81 12.33
N ARG A 7 46.22 -6.86 11.00
CA ARG A 7 45.55 -5.94 10.08
C ARG A 7 44.03 -6.10 10.12
N LEU A 8 43.51 -7.34 10.11
CA LEU A 8 42.06 -7.58 10.23
C LEU A 8 41.48 -7.02 11.53
N LEU A 9 42.19 -7.20 12.65
CA LEU A 9 41.78 -6.65 13.95
C LEU A 9 41.74 -5.11 13.93
N TYR A 10 42.75 -4.45 13.36
CA TYR A 10 42.75 -2.98 13.25
C TYR A 10 41.62 -2.46 12.37
N ILE A 11 41.33 -3.13 11.26
CA ILE A 11 40.21 -2.79 10.39
C ILE A 11 38.89 -2.92 11.16
N TRP A 12 38.72 -4.01 11.91
CA TRP A 12 37.52 -4.21 12.72
C TRP A 12 37.36 -3.15 13.81
N LEU A 13 38.45 -2.78 14.51
CA LEU A 13 38.44 -1.71 15.51
C LEU A 13 38.05 -0.36 14.91
N LEU A 14 38.62 -0.02 13.75
CA LEU A 14 38.30 1.22 13.05
C LEU A 14 36.83 1.25 12.60
N MET A 15 36.30 0.13 12.10
CA MET A 15 34.88 -0.01 11.76
C MET A 15 33.97 0.12 12.98
N THR A 16 34.38 -0.44 14.12
CA THR A 16 33.62 -0.39 15.38
C THR A 16 33.53 1.04 15.91
N LEU A 17 34.66 1.77 15.89
CA LEU A 17 34.71 3.18 16.28
C LEU A 17 33.87 4.05 15.34
N GLY A 18 34.03 3.87 14.02
CA GLY A 18 33.25 4.59 13.02
C GLY A 18 31.74 4.35 13.15
N ALA A 19 31.34 3.10 13.35
CA ALA A 19 29.95 2.73 13.60
C ALA A 19 29.42 3.35 14.89
N GLY A 20 30.19 3.29 15.98
CA GLY A 20 29.83 3.94 17.25
C GLY A 20 29.60 5.44 17.09
N CYS A 21 30.50 6.15 16.41
CA CYS A 21 30.31 7.58 16.14
C CYS A 21 29.07 7.85 15.29
N ALA A 22 28.81 7.06 14.25
CA ALA A 22 27.64 7.25 13.40
C ALA A 22 26.31 7.03 14.14
N LEU A 23 26.29 6.13 15.12
CA LEU A 23 25.08 5.72 15.83
C LEU A 23 24.79 6.58 17.07
N PHE A 24 25.83 6.99 17.80
CA PHE A 24 25.69 7.73 19.06
C PHE A 24 25.96 9.24 18.93
N LEU A 25 26.56 9.68 17.81
CA LEU A 25 26.86 11.10 17.55
C LEU A 25 26.35 11.55 16.17
N PRO A 26 25.05 11.37 15.85
CA PRO A 26 24.51 11.67 14.53
C PRO A 26 24.63 13.15 14.14
N GLU A 27 24.54 14.05 15.11
CA GLU A 27 24.68 15.50 14.90
C GLU A 27 26.06 15.88 14.34
N ILE A 28 27.13 15.22 14.81
CA ILE A 28 28.49 15.44 14.32
C ILE A 28 28.61 14.98 12.86
N VAL A 29 27.95 13.88 12.50
CA VAL A 29 27.92 13.39 11.11
C VAL A 29 27.20 14.37 10.19
N VAL A 30 26.09 14.96 10.64
CA VAL A 30 25.36 16.01 9.88
C VAL A 30 26.24 17.24 9.70
N LEU A 31 26.90 17.71 10.76
CA LEU A 31 27.82 18.86 10.68
C LEU A 31 29.00 18.59 9.73
N LEU A 32 29.54 17.37 9.72
CA LEU A 32 30.58 16.97 8.78
C LEU A 32 30.06 16.92 7.33
N MET A 33 28.83 16.48 7.08
CA MET A 33 28.23 16.49 5.74
C MET A 33 28.09 17.89 5.15
N LEU A 34 27.90 18.90 6.00
CA LEU A 34 27.79 20.30 5.57
C LEU A 34 29.15 20.94 5.19
N ALA A 35 30.27 20.30 5.53
CA ALA A 35 31.61 20.77 5.20
C ALA A 35 32.16 20.08 3.94
N LEU A 36 32.73 20.85 3.00
CA LEU A 36 33.24 20.35 1.72
C LEU A 36 34.34 19.28 1.87
N ILE A 37 35.14 19.38 2.94
CA ILE A 37 36.19 18.41 3.31
C ILE A 37 35.62 17.31 4.25
N GLY A 38 34.56 17.61 4.99
CA GLY A 38 33.90 16.67 5.90
C GLY A 38 32.96 15.70 5.22
N PHE A 39 32.47 16.02 4.02
CA PHE A 39 31.53 15.18 3.26
C PHE A 39 32.07 13.77 2.98
N PRO A 40 33.30 13.56 2.47
CA PRO A 40 33.85 12.22 2.29
C PRO A 40 33.98 11.44 3.59
N LEU A 41 34.34 12.11 4.69
CA LEU A 41 34.50 11.49 6.00
C LEU A 41 33.14 11.09 6.58
N ALA A 42 32.15 11.97 6.51
CA ALA A 42 30.78 11.70 6.92
C ALA A 42 30.18 10.54 6.12
N TRP A 43 30.44 10.50 4.80
CA TRP A 43 30.02 9.42 3.93
C TRP A 43 30.65 8.07 4.32
N LEU A 44 31.93 8.05 4.65
CA LEU A 44 32.58 6.85 5.16
C LEU A 44 31.97 6.42 6.50
N MET A 45 31.74 7.37 7.41
CA MET A 45 31.15 7.10 8.73
C MET A 45 29.72 6.56 8.62
N THR A 46 28.89 7.05 7.70
CA THR A 46 27.54 6.53 7.49
C THR A 46 27.51 5.10 6.94
N LEU A 47 28.53 4.68 6.19
CA LEU A 47 28.66 3.32 5.68
C LEU A 47 29.27 2.33 6.70
N MET A 48 29.98 2.83 7.72
CA MET A 48 30.69 2.02 8.72
C MET A 48 29.78 1.06 9.51
N PRO A 49 28.58 1.45 9.99
CA PRO A 49 27.65 0.51 10.64
C PRO A 49 27.33 -0.71 9.77
N GLY A 50 27.00 -0.49 8.50
CA GLY A 50 26.70 -1.57 7.56
C GLY A 50 27.91 -2.47 7.30
N ALA A 51 29.08 -1.88 7.05
CA ALA A 51 30.33 -2.63 6.86
C ALA A 51 30.70 -3.46 8.11
N TRP A 52 30.53 -2.89 9.30
CA TRP A 52 30.82 -3.55 10.58
C TRP A 52 29.93 -4.78 10.82
N ILE A 53 28.64 -4.70 10.48
CA ILE A 53 27.68 -5.81 10.61
C ILE A 53 28.05 -6.99 9.71
N TYR A 54 28.59 -6.75 8.51
CA TYR A 54 29.05 -7.85 7.64
C TYR A 54 30.43 -8.36 8.04
N PHE A 55 31.33 -7.47 8.46
CA PHE A 55 32.70 -7.81 8.77
C PHE A 55 32.84 -8.56 10.09
N THR A 56 32.04 -8.24 11.10
CA THR A 56 32.12 -8.87 12.44
C THR A 56 31.80 -10.38 12.42
N PRO A 57 30.68 -10.85 11.83
CA PRO A 57 30.40 -12.27 11.69
C PRO A 57 31.42 -12.97 10.78
N THR A 58 31.88 -12.30 9.72
CA THR A 58 32.94 -12.82 8.85
C THR A 58 34.22 -13.10 9.65
N LEU A 59 34.64 -12.15 10.50
CA LEU A 59 35.82 -12.31 11.34
C LEU A 59 35.64 -13.41 12.39
N ALA A 60 34.45 -13.52 12.98
CA ALA A 60 34.12 -14.59 13.92
C ALA A 60 34.22 -15.98 13.28
N ILE A 61 33.60 -16.16 12.09
CA ILE A 61 33.67 -17.41 11.33
C ILE A 61 35.13 -17.70 10.92
N TYR A 62 35.88 -16.69 10.46
CA TYR A 62 37.29 -16.84 10.13
C TYR A 62 38.13 -17.35 11.31
N MET A 63 37.91 -16.80 12.52
CA MET A 63 38.63 -17.22 13.72
C MET A 63 38.28 -18.65 14.14
N ILE A 64 37.03 -19.08 13.95
CA ILE A 64 36.59 -20.46 14.17
C ILE A 64 37.25 -21.41 13.15
N LEU A 65 37.16 -21.09 11.86
CA LEU A 65 37.77 -21.90 10.79
C LEU A 65 39.27 -22.07 10.99
N ARG A 66 39.95 -20.99 11.39
CA ARG A 66 41.38 -21.01 11.69
C ARG A 66 41.72 -21.91 12.88
N ARG A 67 40.84 -22.03 13.87
CA ARG A 67 41.06 -22.89 15.04
C ARG A 67 40.89 -24.38 14.71
N VAL A 68 40.11 -24.69 13.68
CA VAL A 68 39.73 -26.06 13.31
C VAL A 68 40.53 -26.58 12.12
N SER A 69 41.19 -25.70 11.36
CA SER A 69 41.90 -26.06 10.14
C SER A 69 43.29 -25.42 10.08
N ASP A 70 44.33 -26.25 9.91
CA ASP A 70 45.73 -25.82 9.80
C ASP A 70 46.23 -25.69 8.35
N ALA A 71 45.43 -26.12 7.36
CA ALA A 71 45.91 -26.37 5.99
C ALA A 71 45.65 -25.25 4.94
N PRO A 72 44.48 -24.57 4.88
CA PRO A 72 44.22 -23.62 3.81
C PRO A 72 44.95 -22.26 4.00
N PRO A 73 45.29 -21.56 2.90
CA PRO A 73 45.83 -20.21 2.99
C PRO A 73 44.81 -19.25 3.61
N ARG A 74 45.28 -18.33 4.45
CA ARG A 74 44.46 -17.41 5.26
C ARG A 74 43.45 -16.60 4.44
N LEU A 75 43.82 -16.24 3.21
CA LEU A 75 42.93 -15.52 2.30
C LEU A 75 41.74 -16.39 1.87
N MET A 76 41.96 -17.68 1.57
CA MET A 76 40.87 -18.60 1.24
C MET A 76 39.94 -18.83 2.43
N MET A 77 40.48 -18.95 3.65
CA MET A 77 39.66 -19.04 4.86
C MET A 77 38.81 -17.79 5.07
N LEU A 78 39.35 -16.60 4.81
CA LEU A 78 38.61 -15.34 4.93
C LEU A 78 37.50 -15.24 3.87
N VAL A 79 37.78 -15.64 2.62
CA VAL A 79 36.77 -15.70 1.56
C VAL A 79 35.65 -16.68 1.94
N ALA A 80 36.00 -17.89 2.40
CA ALA A 80 35.03 -18.87 2.85
C ALA A 80 34.19 -18.35 4.02
N ALA A 81 34.80 -17.64 4.97
CA ALA A 81 34.10 -17.02 6.09
C ALA A 81 33.16 -15.88 5.66
N ALA A 82 33.50 -15.16 4.60
CA ALA A 82 32.70 -14.05 4.07
C ALA A 82 31.49 -14.52 3.25
N LEU A 83 31.50 -15.74 2.72
CA LEU A 83 30.40 -16.26 1.88
C LEU A 83 29.05 -16.19 2.59
N LEU A 84 28.96 -16.65 3.85
CA LEU A 84 27.70 -16.70 4.57
C LEU A 84 27.15 -15.29 4.89
N PRO A 85 27.92 -14.35 5.49
CA PRO A 85 27.45 -13.00 5.73
C PRO A 85 27.08 -12.22 4.45
N VAL A 86 27.84 -12.39 3.37
CA VAL A 86 27.53 -11.75 2.08
C VAL A 86 26.28 -12.37 1.44
N ALA A 87 26.13 -13.70 1.48
CA ALA A 87 24.93 -14.36 0.96
C ALA A 87 23.68 -13.91 1.72
N VAL A 88 23.75 -13.80 3.05
CA VAL A 88 22.64 -13.29 3.86
C VAL A 88 22.36 -11.81 3.59
N GLY A 89 23.40 -11.01 3.39
CA GLY A 89 23.30 -9.56 3.18
C GLY A 89 22.79 -9.10 1.82
N PHE A 90 23.09 -9.88 0.77
CA PHE A 90 22.89 -9.49 -0.62
C PHE A 90 22.07 -10.53 -1.39
N ALA A 91 22.45 -11.82 -1.32
CA ALA A 91 21.79 -12.84 -2.13
C ALA A 91 20.37 -13.16 -1.64
N ILE A 92 20.13 -13.19 -0.32
CA ILE A 92 18.78 -13.42 0.23
C ILE A 92 17.85 -12.25 -0.15
N PRO A 93 18.20 -10.98 0.09
CA PRO A 93 17.39 -9.85 -0.40
C PRO A 93 17.13 -9.90 -1.90
N TRP A 94 18.18 -10.10 -2.72
CA TRP A 94 18.05 -10.15 -4.18
C TRP A 94 17.07 -11.22 -4.64
N CYS A 95 17.25 -12.45 -4.14
CA CYS A 95 16.37 -13.57 -4.48
C CYS A 95 14.95 -13.34 -3.96
N ALA A 96 14.80 -12.86 -2.73
CA ALA A 96 13.50 -12.64 -2.11
C ALA A 96 12.73 -11.52 -2.83
N ASN A 97 13.39 -10.41 -3.14
CA ASN A 97 12.86 -9.29 -3.89
C ASN A 97 12.47 -9.72 -5.31
N GLY A 98 13.33 -10.44 -6.01
CA GLY A 98 13.02 -10.97 -7.34
C GLY A 98 11.86 -11.97 -7.37
N ILE A 99 11.63 -12.73 -6.29
CA ILE A 99 10.42 -13.59 -6.15
C ILE A 99 9.18 -12.73 -5.90
N THR A 100 9.29 -11.74 -5.01
CA THR A 100 8.20 -10.81 -4.69
C THR A 100 7.74 -10.06 -5.95
N GLU A 101 8.66 -9.50 -6.73
CA GLU A 101 8.36 -8.80 -7.98
C GLU A 101 7.69 -9.72 -9.01
N ARG A 102 8.19 -10.94 -9.19
CA ARG A 102 7.56 -11.93 -10.09
C ARG A 102 6.13 -12.25 -9.66
N ARG A 103 5.85 -12.35 -8.36
CA ARG A 103 4.48 -12.54 -7.84
C ARG A 103 3.61 -11.32 -8.12
N VAL A 104 4.12 -10.11 -7.89
CA VAL A 104 3.40 -8.86 -8.20
C VAL A 104 3.05 -8.81 -9.70
N GLN A 105 4.03 -9.07 -10.57
CA GLN A 105 3.82 -9.10 -12.02
C GLN A 105 2.80 -10.17 -12.42
N ALA A 106 2.87 -11.39 -11.86
CA ALA A 106 1.92 -12.46 -12.15
C ALA A 106 0.48 -12.11 -11.69
N LEU A 107 0.33 -11.31 -10.64
CA LEU A 107 -0.97 -10.83 -10.18
C LEU A 107 -1.55 -9.77 -11.13
N ILE A 108 -0.72 -8.82 -11.56
CA ILE A 108 -1.10 -7.73 -12.47
C ILE A 108 -1.31 -8.25 -13.90
N ALA A 109 -0.60 -9.29 -14.32
CA ALA A 109 -0.80 -9.94 -15.61
C ALA A 109 -2.21 -10.55 -15.79
N GLN A 110 -2.97 -10.72 -14.69
CA GLN A 110 -4.36 -11.18 -14.75
C GLN A 110 -5.36 -10.03 -14.94
N ASP A 111 -4.89 -8.78 -14.85
CA ASP A 111 -5.70 -7.59 -15.07
C ASP A 111 -5.93 -7.37 -16.56
N HIS A 112 -7.10 -6.83 -16.88
CA HIS A 112 -7.50 -6.56 -18.25
C HIS A 112 -8.64 -5.56 -18.28
N GLY A 113 -8.78 -4.90 -19.43
CA GLY A 113 -9.76 -3.84 -19.64
C GLY A 113 -9.29 -2.51 -19.03
N ALA A 114 -9.79 -1.42 -19.60
CA ALA A 114 -9.70 -0.10 -19.01
C ALA A 114 -10.94 0.16 -18.14
N PRO A 115 -10.91 1.15 -17.22
CA PRO A 115 -12.12 1.63 -16.56
C PRO A 115 -13.21 1.90 -17.62
N PRO A 116 -14.35 1.19 -17.59
CA PRO A 116 -15.34 1.31 -18.64
C PRO A 116 -16.03 2.66 -18.53
N ILE A 117 -16.42 3.26 -19.65
CA ILE A 117 -17.41 4.35 -19.67
C ILE A 117 -18.78 3.68 -19.67
N LEU A 118 -19.61 4.02 -18.69
CA LEU A 118 -20.96 3.47 -18.58
C LEU A 118 -22.02 4.49 -18.98
N PRO A 119 -23.11 4.05 -19.66
CA PRO A 119 -24.28 4.89 -19.85
C PRO A 119 -24.78 5.52 -18.55
N VAL A 120 -25.33 6.73 -18.65
CA VAL A 120 -25.93 7.46 -17.52
C VAL A 120 -27.22 6.78 -17.09
N GLY A 121 -27.50 6.78 -15.78
CA GLY A 121 -28.78 6.31 -15.24
C GLY A 121 -28.89 4.80 -15.02
N LEU A 122 -27.76 4.09 -14.93
CA LEU A 122 -27.76 2.66 -14.63
C LEU A 122 -28.01 2.36 -13.15
N SER A 123 -28.51 1.16 -12.87
CA SER A 123 -28.48 0.59 -11.53
C SER A 123 -27.12 -0.07 -11.29
N ILE A 124 -26.51 0.20 -10.14
CA ILE A 124 -25.18 -0.32 -9.77
C ILE A 124 -25.27 -1.07 -8.45
N THR A 125 -24.63 -2.24 -8.38
CA THR A 125 -24.40 -2.94 -7.12
C THR A 125 -22.92 -2.94 -6.82
N HIS A 126 -22.52 -2.39 -5.67
CA HIS A 126 -21.14 -2.36 -5.22
C HIS A 126 -20.95 -3.33 -4.05
N ALA A 127 -20.26 -4.41 -4.34
CA ALA A 127 -19.98 -5.50 -3.42
C ALA A 127 -18.58 -5.38 -2.83
N ILE A 128 -18.45 -5.27 -1.51
CA ILE A 128 -17.16 -4.94 -0.87
C ILE A 128 -16.79 -5.95 0.23
N ASP A 129 -15.54 -6.41 0.21
CA ASP A 129 -14.98 -7.41 1.13
C ASP A 129 -14.38 -6.82 2.42
N ARG A 130 -14.98 -5.78 3.00
CA ARG A 130 -14.56 -5.28 4.32
C ARG A 130 -15.78 -5.00 5.18
N GLY A 131 -15.72 -5.46 6.43
CA GLY A 131 -16.70 -5.15 7.47
C GLY A 131 -16.95 -3.64 7.51
N LEU A 132 -18.08 -3.25 6.91
CA LEU A 132 -18.44 -1.87 6.64
C LEU A 132 -18.25 -1.01 7.90
N GLY A 133 -17.47 0.07 7.77
CA GLY A 133 -17.73 1.24 8.60
C GLY A 133 -19.22 1.60 8.47
N SER A 134 -19.84 2.05 9.56
CA SER A 134 -21.30 2.20 9.76
C SER A 134 -22.18 1.70 8.59
N SER A 135 -22.67 0.46 8.70
CA SER A 135 -23.58 -0.13 7.73
C SER A 135 -24.77 0.81 7.42
N GLY A 136 -25.15 0.89 6.14
CA GLY A 136 -26.30 1.67 5.71
C GLY A 136 -26.07 3.19 5.61
N LYS A 137 -24.83 3.63 5.34
CA LYS A 137 -24.55 4.98 4.85
C LYS A 137 -24.11 4.94 3.38
N CYS A 138 -24.30 6.04 2.66
CA CYS A 138 -23.79 6.25 1.32
C CYS A 138 -22.38 6.84 1.41
N TRP A 139 -21.37 6.02 1.11
CA TRP A 139 -19.95 6.38 1.17
C TRP A 139 -19.52 7.19 -0.06
N ASP A 140 -18.23 7.52 -0.12
CA ASP A 140 -17.57 8.26 -1.19
C ASP A 140 -17.91 7.75 -2.61
N THR A 141 -17.78 6.44 -2.86
CA THR A 141 -18.14 5.84 -4.16
C THR A 141 -19.62 5.97 -4.48
N CYS A 142 -20.50 5.71 -3.51
CA CYS A 142 -21.94 5.90 -3.66
C CYS A 142 -22.30 7.35 -4.03
N GLN A 143 -21.73 8.32 -3.31
CA GLN A 143 -21.98 9.74 -3.56
C GLN A 143 -21.50 10.19 -4.93
N ARG A 144 -20.26 9.86 -5.32
CA ARG A 144 -19.72 10.25 -6.64
C ARG A 144 -20.52 9.65 -7.79
N LEU A 145 -20.91 8.38 -7.70
CA LEU A 145 -21.71 7.73 -8.75
C LEU A 145 -23.14 8.30 -8.86
N LEU A 146 -23.77 8.61 -7.73
CA LEU A 146 -25.10 9.24 -7.74
C LEU A 146 -25.04 10.70 -8.18
N PHE A 147 -24.10 11.47 -7.65
CA PHE A 147 -24.03 12.92 -7.86
C PHE A 147 -23.47 13.30 -9.23
N SER A 148 -22.65 12.44 -9.84
CA SER A 148 -22.31 12.53 -11.28
C SER A 148 -23.45 12.09 -12.19
N ARG A 149 -24.57 11.59 -11.64
CA ARG A 149 -25.71 10.98 -12.34
C ARG A 149 -25.36 9.72 -13.15
N THR A 150 -24.14 9.22 -13.02
CA THR A 150 -23.73 7.95 -13.64
C THR A 150 -24.64 6.81 -13.21
N ALA A 151 -24.95 6.74 -11.91
CA ALA A 151 -25.91 5.81 -11.35
C ALA A 151 -27.27 6.47 -11.12
N LYS A 152 -28.34 5.82 -11.56
CA LYS A 152 -29.72 6.13 -11.12
C LYS A 152 -29.95 5.62 -9.69
N SER A 153 -29.38 4.45 -9.38
CA SER A 153 -29.40 3.90 -8.03
C SER A 153 -28.16 3.07 -7.77
N ILE A 154 -27.74 3.02 -6.51
CA ILE A 154 -26.60 2.24 -6.06
C ILE A 154 -26.95 1.46 -4.79
N ALA A 155 -26.63 0.18 -4.76
CA ALA A 155 -26.72 -0.65 -3.56
C ALA A 155 -25.31 -1.07 -3.14
N GLU A 156 -24.92 -0.71 -1.92
CA GLU A 156 -23.66 -1.18 -1.31
C GLU A 156 -23.95 -2.41 -0.45
N VAL A 157 -23.25 -3.52 -0.74
CA VAL A 157 -23.49 -4.81 -0.09
C VAL A 157 -22.19 -5.48 0.37
N PRO A 158 -22.21 -6.20 1.51
CA PRO A 158 -21.09 -7.05 1.89
C PRO A 158 -20.84 -8.15 0.86
N LEU A 159 -19.57 -8.34 0.46
CA LEU A 159 -19.22 -9.30 -0.57
C LEU A 159 -19.54 -10.75 -0.18
N ASP A 160 -19.45 -11.10 1.10
CA ASP A 160 -19.74 -12.44 1.63
C ASP A 160 -21.22 -12.85 1.48
N MET A 161 -22.12 -11.88 1.34
CA MET A 161 -23.56 -12.10 1.16
C MET A 161 -23.98 -12.34 -0.29
N LEU A 162 -23.15 -11.92 -1.27
CA LEU A 162 -23.44 -12.01 -2.70
C LEU A 162 -23.28 -13.40 -3.34
N PRO A 163 -22.28 -14.24 -3.00
CA PRO A 163 -22.00 -15.45 -3.78
C PRO A 163 -22.94 -16.63 -3.48
N LYS A 164 -23.88 -16.52 -2.53
CA LYS A 164 -24.62 -17.69 -2.03
C LYS A 164 -26.14 -17.68 -2.24
N GLN A 165 -26.77 -16.54 -2.55
CA GLN A 165 -28.24 -16.44 -2.46
C GLN A 165 -28.83 -15.54 -3.57
N ALA A 166 -29.99 -15.96 -4.11
CA ALA A 166 -30.76 -15.15 -5.08
C ALA A 166 -31.36 -13.88 -4.45
N SER A 167 -31.47 -13.86 -3.12
CA SER A 167 -31.97 -12.76 -2.32
C SER A 167 -31.11 -12.60 -1.07
N LEU A 168 -30.83 -11.37 -0.65
CA LEU A 168 -30.05 -11.13 0.56
C LEU A 168 -30.81 -11.57 1.82
N PRO A 169 -30.11 -12.13 2.84
CA PRO A 169 -30.73 -12.58 4.08
C PRO A 169 -31.27 -11.39 4.88
N VAL A 170 -30.52 -10.28 4.87
CA VAL A 170 -30.89 -8.98 5.44
C VAL A 170 -31.08 -7.98 4.30
N PRO A 171 -32.14 -7.14 4.31
CA PRO A 171 -32.31 -6.10 3.30
C PRO A 171 -31.10 -5.16 3.25
N ALA A 172 -30.53 -4.97 2.06
CA ALA A 172 -29.53 -3.95 1.79
C ALA A 172 -30.19 -2.58 1.59
N ARG A 173 -29.39 -1.53 1.69
CA ARG A 173 -29.84 -0.16 1.38
C ARG A 173 -29.48 0.15 -0.07
N ARG A 174 -30.48 0.57 -0.84
CA ARG A 174 -30.32 1.13 -2.18
C ARG A 174 -30.53 2.63 -2.07
N PHE A 175 -29.53 3.38 -2.50
CA PHE A 175 -29.55 4.83 -2.54
C PHE A 175 -29.92 5.31 -3.94
N SER A 176 -30.72 6.36 -4.03
CA SER A 176 -31.06 7.02 -5.28
C SER A 176 -31.37 8.50 -5.06
N LEU A 177 -31.38 9.29 -6.14
CA LEU A 177 -31.91 10.65 -6.13
C LEU A 177 -33.37 10.59 -6.59
N GLY A 178 -34.29 10.89 -5.68
CA GLY A 178 -35.74 10.83 -5.91
C GLY A 178 -36.43 12.17 -5.59
N PRO A 179 -37.74 12.31 -5.85
CA PRO A 179 -38.46 13.55 -5.63
C PRO A 179 -38.48 13.95 -4.15
N ILE A 180 -38.51 15.26 -3.86
CA ILE A 180 -38.65 15.76 -2.50
C ILE A 180 -39.98 15.27 -1.89
N GLY A 181 -39.91 14.68 -0.71
CA GLY A 181 -41.05 14.10 -0.01
C GLY A 181 -40.67 13.38 1.28
N PRO A 182 -41.59 12.57 1.84
CA PRO A 182 -41.36 11.88 3.12
C PRO A 182 -40.25 10.81 3.05
N GLY A 183 -39.84 10.39 1.86
CA GLY A 183 -38.73 9.45 1.64
C GLY A 183 -37.33 10.08 1.65
N CYS A 184 -37.22 11.41 1.76
CA CYS A 184 -35.93 12.09 1.80
C CYS A 184 -35.16 11.76 3.09
N ASN A 185 -33.93 11.29 2.96
CA ASN A 185 -33.08 10.95 4.09
C ASN A 185 -31.61 11.30 3.87
N ASN A 186 -31.29 12.59 3.94
CA ASN A 186 -29.92 13.08 3.76
C ASN A 186 -28.96 12.69 4.91
N THR A 187 -29.50 12.26 6.07
CA THR A 187 -28.68 11.85 7.24
C THR A 187 -27.81 10.62 6.99
N ARG A 188 -28.12 9.86 5.93
CA ARG A 188 -27.36 8.67 5.51
C ARG A 188 -26.10 9.00 4.71
N LEU A 189 -25.85 10.26 4.37
CA LEU A 189 -24.61 10.66 3.73
C LEU A 189 -23.46 10.65 4.73
N GLN A 190 -22.35 10.04 4.34
CA GLN A 190 -21.09 10.16 5.06
C GLN A 190 -20.37 11.43 4.61
N THR A 191 -19.82 12.22 5.54
CA THR A 191 -19.01 13.38 5.17
C THR A 191 -17.83 12.94 4.32
N THR A 192 -17.83 13.39 3.07
CA THR A 192 -16.86 13.08 2.03
C THR A 192 -16.51 14.37 1.33
N TYR A 193 -15.23 14.58 1.01
CA TYR A 193 -14.76 15.84 0.47
C TYR A 193 -14.41 15.78 -1.01
N ALA A 194 -14.57 16.91 -1.68
CA ALA A 194 -14.19 17.11 -3.07
C ALA A 194 -12.66 17.19 -3.23
N THR A 195 -12.17 16.74 -4.38
CA THR A 195 -10.77 16.91 -4.79
C THR A 195 -10.57 18.22 -5.56
N SER A 196 -9.34 18.73 -5.62
CA SER A 196 -8.99 19.93 -6.41
C SER A 196 -9.30 19.78 -7.90
N THR A 197 -9.22 18.56 -8.43
CA THR A 197 -9.61 18.23 -9.81
C THR A 197 -11.11 18.38 -10.05
N GLU A 198 -11.95 18.12 -9.04
CA GLU A 198 -13.41 18.22 -9.17
C GLU A 198 -13.91 19.64 -9.01
N THR A 199 -13.26 20.42 -8.14
CA THR A 199 -13.55 21.84 -7.97
C THR A 199 -12.93 22.71 -9.07
N GLY A 200 -11.99 22.15 -9.86
CA GLY A 200 -11.28 22.86 -10.93
C GLY A 200 -10.32 23.94 -10.41
N ARG A 201 -10.01 23.95 -9.11
CA ARG A 201 -9.12 24.92 -8.46
C ARG A 201 -8.42 24.31 -7.25
N GLU A 202 -7.27 24.86 -6.87
CA GLU A 202 -6.64 24.55 -5.59
C GLU A 202 -7.53 25.07 -4.46
N VAL A 203 -7.92 24.19 -3.53
CA VAL A 203 -8.83 24.53 -2.42
C VAL A 203 -8.08 24.42 -1.10
N PRO A 204 -8.05 25.48 -0.28
CA PRO A 204 -7.44 25.41 1.04
C PRO A 204 -8.25 24.47 1.97
N PRO A 205 -7.61 23.77 2.91
CA PRO A 205 -8.30 22.86 3.81
C PRO A 205 -9.19 23.62 4.84
N PRO A 206 -10.40 23.12 5.16
CA PRO A 206 -10.98 21.89 4.62
C PRO A 206 -11.66 22.10 3.25
N PRO A 207 -11.49 21.17 2.30
CA PRO A 207 -12.22 21.19 1.02
C PRO A 207 -13.76 21.12 1.22
N PRO A 208 -14.57 21.53 0.22
CA PRO A 208 -16.03 21.43 0.32
C PRO A 208 -16.48 19.98 0.33
N PRO A 209 -17.47 19.61 1.18
CA PRO A 209 -18.04 18.28 1.16
C PRO A 209 -18.93 18.05 -0.07
N LEU A 210 -18.96 16.80 -0.56
CA LEU A 210 -19.80 16.40 -1.69
C LEU A 210 -21.31 16.60 -1.40
N SER A 211 -21.69 16.62 -0.12
CA SER A 211 -23.06 16.87 0.33
C SER A 211 -23.58 18.25 -0.06
N ASP A 212 -22.72 19.24 -0.31
CA ASP A 212 -23.13 20.59 -0.71
C ASP A 212 -23.92 20.56 -2.03
N LYS A 213 -23.64 19.58 -2.89
CA LYS A 213 -24.36 19.34 -4.15
C LYS A 213 -25.83 18.96 -3.96
N LEU A 214 -26.24 18.59 -2.74
CA LEU A 214 -27.64 18.34 -2.44
C LEU A 214 -28.50 19.60 -2.55
N GLU A 215 -27.93 20.80 -2.34
CA GLU A 215 -28.69 22.05 -2.48
C GLU A 215 -29.10 22.27 -3.93
N ASP A 216 -28.18 22.04 -4.88
CA ASP A 216 -28.47 22.08 -6.31
C ASP A 216 -29.55 21.05 -6.69
N PHE A 217 -29.42 19.82 -6.18
CA PHE A 217 -30.43 18.79 -6.41
C PHE A 217 -31.79 19.14 -5.79
N ALA A 218 -31.81 19.79 -4.63
CA ALA A 218 -33.04 20.24 -4.00
C ALA A 218 -33.76 21.30 -4.85
N GLN A 219 -33.01 22.19 -5.51
CA GLN A 219 -33.57 23.14 -6.48
C GLN A 219 -34.21 22.43 -7.69
N GLU A 220 -33.66 21.28 -8.09
CA GLU A 220 -34.24 20.40 -9.11
C GLU A 220 -35.40 19.52 -8.59
N GLY A 221 -35.80 19.69 -7.33
CA GLY A 221 -36.86 18.89 -6.71
C GLY A 221 -36.42 17.48 -6.31
N LEU A 222 -35.12 17.23 -6.18
CA LEU A 222 -34.53 15.94 -5.84
C LEU A 222 -33.91 15.92 -4.44
N CYS A 223 -33.93 14.77 -3.78
CA CYS A 223 -33.25 14.51 -2.51
C CYS A 223 -32.70 13.08 -2.49
N LEU A 224 -31.89 12.74 -1.47
CA LEU A 224 -31.43 11.37 -1.29
C LEU A 224 -32.56 10.50 -0.73
N HIS A 225 -32.85 9.39 -1.40
CA HIS A 225 -33.75 8.34 -0.91
C HIS A 225 -32.94 7.10 -0.51
N ASP A 226 -33.41 6.40 0.53
CA ASP A 226 -32.85 5.11 0.94
C ASP A 226 -33.93 4.02 1.00
N ASP A 227 -33.86 3.06 0.08
CA ASP A 227 -34.81 1.94 0.01
C ASP A 227 -34.19 0.66 0.58
N ALA A 228 -34.95 -0.07 1.39
CA ALA A 228 -34.56 -1.39 1.87
C ALA A 228 -34.91 -2.46 0.80
N VAL A 229 -33.89 -3.06 0.17
CA VAL A 229 -34.07 -4.03 -0.92
C VAL A 229 -33.41 -5.37 -0.59
N ARG A 230 -34.09 -6.48 -0.94
CA ARG A 230 -33.53 -7.84 -0.87
C ARG A 230 -32.94 -8.31 -2.19
N ASP A 231 -33.48 -7.83 -3.30
CA ASP A 231 -32.96 -8.08 -4.65
C ASP A 231 -32.02 -6.95 -5.05
N VAL A 232 -30.74 -7.29 -5.18
CA VAL A 232 -29.66 -6.37 -5.55
C VAL A 232 -29.11 -6.66 -6.95
N ARG A 233 -29.89 -7.34 -7.80
CA ARG A 233 -29.57 -7.41 -9.22
C ARG A 233 -29.62 -6.01 -9.82
N SER A 234 -28.64 -5.72 -10.65
CA SER A 234 -28.41 -4.42 -11.25
C SER A 234 -27.75 -4.56 -12.62
N ASP A 235 -27.76 -3.49 -13.39
CA ASP A 235 -27.17 -3.46 -14.73
C ASP A 235 -25.65 -3.65 -14.67
N VAL A 236 -25.03 -3.19 -13.58
CA VAL A 236 -23.59 -3.24 -13.36
C VAL A 236 -23.27 -3.71 -11.95
N LEU A 237 -22.45 -4.75 -11.86
CA LEU A 237 -21.91 -5.26 -10.59
C LEU A 237 -20.45 -4.86 -10.47
N ILE A 238 -20.12 -4.13 -9.41
CA ILE A 238 -18.76 -3.80 -9.01
C ILE A 238 -18.39 -4.70 -7.84
N VAL A 239 -17.33 -5.48 -7.99
CA VAL A 239 -16.77 -6.31 -6.92
C VAL A 239 -15.45 -5.72 -6.48
N GLU A 240 -15.41 -5.23 -5.24
CA GLU A 240 -14.20 -4.76 -4.57
C GLU A 240 -13.78 -5.78 -3.52
N ARG A 241 -12.78 -6.59 -3.86
CA ARG A 241 -12.11 -7.48 -2.92
C ARG A 241 -10.94 -6.77 -2.30
N ARG A 242 -10.87 -6.85 -0.99
CA ARG A 242 -9.71 -6.40 -0.24
C ARG A 242 -9.16 -7.64 0.42
N ASN A 243 -8.29 -8.37 -0.29
CA ASN A 243 -7.61 -9.52 0.29
C ASN A 243 -6.69 -9.01 1.40
N TYR A 244 -7.21 -9.08 2.62
CA TYR A 244 -6.41 -9.41 3.78
C TYR A 244 -6.15 -10.91 3.65
N ASP A 245 -4.94 -11.29 3.28
CA ASP A 245 -4.53 -12.68 3.47
C ASP A 245 -4.79 -13.04 4.95
N PRO A 246 -5.53 -14.12 5.26
CA PRO A 246 -5.90 -14.49 6.63
C PRO A 246 -4.71 -14.59 7.60
N ALA A 247 -3.50 -14.87 7.10
CA ALA A 247 -2.26 -14.85 7.88
C ALA A 247 -1.88 -13.44 8.38
N PHE A 248 -2.62 -12.40 8.00
CA PHE A 248 -2.37 -10.99 8.28
C PHE A 248 -3.42 -10.35 9.21
N ARG A 249 -4.34 -11.13 9.80
CA ARG A 249 -5.40 -10.62 10.72
C ARG A 249 -4.86 -9.94 11.99
N GLY A 250 -3.62 -10.21 12.38
CA GLY A 250 -2.96 -9.55 13.52
C GLY A 250 -2.08 -8.35 13.15
N PHE A 251 -1.94 -8.03 11.86
CA PHE A 251 -1.00 -7.01 11.41
C PHE A 251 -1.64 -5.62 11.40
N HIS A 252 -1.11 -4.74 12.23
CA HIS A 252 -1.49 -3.33 12.29
C HIS A 252 -0.47 -2.53 11.45
N PHE A 253 -0.99 -1.64 10.60
CA PHE A 253 -0.19 -0.83 9.66
C PHE A 253 0.71 0.22 10.35
N GLU A 254 0.56 0.35 11.67
CA GLU A 254 1.20 1.39 12.48
C GLU A 254 2.54 0.95 13.09
N GLY A 255 3.13 -0.14 12.60
CA GLY A 255 4.52 -0.51 12.93
C GLY A 255 4.70 -1.35 14.19
N GLU A 256 3.63 -1.73 14.88
CA GLU A 256 3.71 -2.63 16.04
C GLU A 256 3.46 -4.08 15.61
N GLY A 257 4.54 -4.81 15.34
CA GLY A 257 4.47 -6.25 15.07
C GLY A 257 5.76 -6.84 14.49
N TRP A 258 6.21 -7.97 15.04
CA TRP A 258 7.40 -8.69 14.59
C TRP A 258 7.04 -9.64 13.46
N ARG A 259 7.70 -9.55 12.29
CA ARG A 259 7.45 -10.50 11.19
C ARG A 259 8.72 -11.02 10.53
N ALA A 260 9.02 -12.29 10.77
CA ALA A 260 10.10 -13.05 10.12
C ALA A 260 9.74 -13.56 8.70
N SER A 261 8.77 -12.96 8.01
CA SER A 261 8.44 -13.34 6.63
C SER A 261 9.36 -12.58 5.68
N LEU A 262 10.09 -13.31 4.83
CA LEU A 262 10.95 -12.75 3.76
C LEU A 262 10.14 -12.18 2.57
N HIS A 263 8.80 -12.13 2.64
CA HIS A 263 7.91 -11.66 1.56
C HIS A 263 6.60 -11.01 2.07
N PRO A 264 6.60 -9.91 2.84
CA PRO A 264 5.42 -9.17 3.21
C PRO A 264 4.90 -8.40 1.99
N ILE A 265 4.07 -9.08 1.22
CA ILE A 265 3.15 -8.45 0.29
C ILE A 265 1.92 -8.05 1.11
N ALA A 266 1.58 -6.76 1.18
CA ALA A 266 0.38 -6.26 1.84
C ALA A 266 -0.02 -4.87 1.30
N PRO A 267 -1.29 -4.58 0.92
CA PRO A 267 -2.48 -5.41 0.70
C PRO A 267 -2.92 -5.49 -0.78
N PHE A 268 -3.82 -6.43 -1.08
CA PHE A 268 -4.28 -6.82 -2.42
C PHE A 268 -5.72 -6.32 -2.67
N LYS A 269 -5.88 -5.08 -3.11
CA LYS A 269 -7.20 -4.56 -3.51
C LYS A 269 -7.45 -4.97 -4.95
N ARG A 270 -8.46 -5.80 -5.19
CA ARG A 270 -8.89 -6.19 -6.54
C ARG A 270 -10.27 -5.60 -6.80
N ARG A 271 -10.42 -4.94 -7.93
CA ARG A 271 -11.67 -4.37 -8.41
C ARG A 271 -12.04 -5.08 -9.70
N GLU A 272 -13.26 -5.55 -9.78
CA GLU A 272 -13.82 -6.15 -10.98
C GLU A 272 -15.14 -5.46 -11.29
N VAL A 273 -15.32 -5.04 -12.54
CA VAL A 273 -16.57 -4.43 -13.01
C VAL A 273 -17.20 -5.39 -14.00
N PHE A 274 -18.45 -5.74 -13.77
CA PHE A 274 -19.24 -6.62 -14.61
C PHE A 274 -20.48 -5.88 -15.10
N ARG A 275 -20.89 -6.17 -16.34
CA ARG A 275 -22.17 -5.77 -16.90
C ARG A 275 -23.09 -6.97 -16.99
N HIS A 276 -24.34 -6.79 -16.62
CA HIS A 276 -25.36 -7.82 -16.82
C HIS A 276 -25.72 -7.90 -18.31
N ALA A 277 -25.64 -9.10 -18.88
CA ALA A 277 -26.03 -9.42 -20.25
C ALA A 277 -27.00 -10.60 -20.25
N PRO A 278 -27.73 -10.87 -21.36
CA PRO A 278 -28.63 -12.02 -21.45
C PRO A 278 -27.95 -13.36 -21.18
N SER A 279 -26.67 -13.48 -21.52
CA SER A 279 -25.82 -14.67 -21.29
C SER A 279 -25.20 -14.73 -19.89
N GLY A 280 -25.49 -13.76 -19.01
CA GLY A 280 -24.93 -13.64 -17.66
C GLY A 280 -24.04 -12.42 -17.47
N LEU A 281 -23.21 -12.43 -16.43
CA LEU A 281 -22.29 -11.34 -16.10
C LEU A 281 -21.07 -11.34 -17.04
N VAL A 282 -20.91 -10.26 -17.81
CA VAL A 282 -19.73 -10.04 -18.66
C VAL A 282 -18.76 -9.13 -17.92
N ARG A 283 -17.52 -9.57 -17.76
CA ARG A 283 -16.47 -8.77 -17.12
C ARG A 283 -15.98 -7.68 -18.07
N LEU A 284 -16.06 -6.43 -17.63
CA LEU A 284 -15.60 -5.26 -18.37
C LEU A 284 -14.16 -4.88 -18.00
N MET A 285 -13.86 -4.95 -16.71
CA MET A 285 -12.56 -4.58 -16.17
C MET A 285 -12.21 -5.49 -15.01
N ARG A 286 -10.93 -5.81 -14.91
CA ARG A 286 -10.29 -6.32 -13.70
C ARG A 286 -9.02 -5.53 -13.46
N ARG A 287 -8.88 -4.97 -12.27
CA ARG A 287 -7.72 -4.20 -11.84
C ARG A 287 -7.29 -4.60 -10.43
N THR A 288 -6.00 -4.86 -10.27
CA THR A 288 -5.38 -5.29 -9.04
C THR A 288 -4.40 -4.22 -8.61
N GLU A 289 -4.66 -3.60 -7.46
CA GLU A 289 -3.72 -2.72 -6.79
C GLU A 289 -2.91 -3.57 -5.81
N VAL A 290 -1.59 -3.57 -5.98
CA VAL A 290 -0.67 -4.28 -5.11
C VAL A 290 0.22 -3.26 -4.41
N ARG A 291 0.17 -3.24 -3.08
CA ARG A 291 1.24 -2.63 -2.27
C ARG A 291 2.12 -3.77 -1.74
N TYR A 292 3.43 -3.59 -1.81
CA TYR A 292 4.40 -4.56 -1.35
C TYR A 292 5.62 -3.83 -0.80
N ALA A 293 6.31 -4.45 0.15
CA ALA A 293 7.61 -4.00 0.63
C ALA A 293 8.70 -4.91 0.06
N LEU A 294 9.88 -4.34 -0.15
CA LEU A 294 11.09 -5.06 -0.55
C LEU A 294 12.08 -5.08 0.62
N LEU A 295 12.91 -6.13 0.69
CA LEU A 295 14.03 -6.15 1.62
C LEU A 295 15.00 -5.05 1.22
N ALA A 296 15.45 -4.26 2.20
CA ALA A 296 16.47 -3.25 1.96
C ALA A 296 17.73 -3.91 1.38
N GLU A 297 18.27 -3.37 0.29
CA GLU A 297 19.48 -3.89 -0.35
C GLU A 297 20.65 -2.89 -0.32
N PRO A 298 21.81 -3.31 0.21
CA PRO A 298 21.96 -4.42 1.16
C PRO A 298 21.31 -4.05 2.49
N LEU A 299 20.93 -5.06 3.29
CA LEU A 299 20.09 -4.91 4.49
C LEU A 299 20.50 -3.78 5.46
N TRP A 300 21.74 -3.27 5.35
CA TRP A 300 22.37 -2.37 6.30
C TRP A 300 23.30 -1.28 5.72
N LEU A 301 23.39 -1.05 4.39
CA LEU A 301 24.22 0.06 3.83
C LEU A 301 23.43 1.32 3.45
N SER A 302 22.09 1.31 3.56
CA SER A 302 21.31 2.52 3.28
C SER A 302 21.25 3.43 4.52
N PRO A 303 21.56 4.74 4.40
CA PRO A 303 21.31 5.70 5.48
C PRO A 303 19.82 5.74 5.80
N GLY A 304 19.48 5.74 7.09
CA GLY A 304 18.11 5.58 7.61
C GLY A 304 17.98 4.68 8.86
N PHE A 305 19.11 4.13 9.33
CA PHE A 305 19.15 3.28 10.52
C PHE A 305 18.87 4.09 11.79
N ARG A 306 17.83 3.71 12.54
CA ARG A 306 17.65 4.06 13.96
C ARG A 306 17.64 2.75 14.75
N PHE A 307 18.39 2.67 15.85
CA PHE A 307 18.20 1.64 16.88
C PHE A 307 16.92 1.95 17.66
N ASP A 308 15.77 1.91 16.99
CA ASP A 308 14.52 1.85 17.69
C ASP A 308 14.18 0.37 17.89
N THR A 309 14.11 -0.06 19.15
CA THR A 309 14.02 -1.47 19.59
C THR A 309 12.68 -2.13 19.23
N ALA A 310 11.79 -1.43 18.55
CA ALA A 310 10.45 -1.87 18.20
C ALA A 310 10.36 -2.75 16.93
N SER A 311 11.33 -2.74 16.00
CA SER A 311 11.26 -3.58 14.78
C SER A 311 12.62 -3.86 14.13
N PRO A 312 13.22 -5.06 14.31
CA PRO A 312 14.47 -5.46 13.66
C PRO A 312 14.27 -6.19 12.33
N THR A 313 13.09 -6.06 11.72
CA THR A 313 12.84 -6.59 10.37
C THR A 313 12.80 -5.43 9.38
N HIS A 314 13.95 -5.18 8.76
CA HIS A 314 14.28 -4.05 7.88
C HIS A 314 13.62 -4.13 6.50
N TRP A 315 12.29 -4.08 6.51
CA TRP A 315 11.51 -3.76 5.32
C TRP A 315 11.64 -2.26 5.06
N ALA A 316 12.41 -1.89 4.04
CA ALA A 316 12.37 -0.52 3.55
C ALA A 316 11.20 -0.42 2.58
N TRP A 317 10.21 0.40 2.91
CA TRP A 317 9.21 0.89 1.95
C TRP A 317 9.90 1.91 1.02
N ARG A 318 10.96 1.47 0.34
CA ARG A 318 11.72 2.29 -0.58
C ARG A 318 10.90 2.36 -1.85
N ASP A 319 10.34 3.54 -2.12
CA ASP A 319 9.36 3.82 -3.15
C ASP A 319 8.04 3.07 -2.84
N GLU A 320 7.00 3.75 -2.37
CA GLU A 320 5.63 3.21 -2.34
C GLU A 320 5.16 2.90 -3.77
N ARG A 321 5.71 1.86 -4.40
CA ARG A 321 5.36 1.46 -5.76
C ARG A 321 4.01 0.79 -5.70
N VAL A 322 2.97 1.60 -5.86
CA VAL A 322 1.64 1.12 -6.18
C VAL A 322 1.66 0.78 -7.66
N VAL A 323 1.98 -0.48 -7.98
CA VAL A 323 1.92 -0.93 -9.36
C VAL A 323 0.45 -1.18 -9.69
N GLY A 324 -0.03 -0.51 -10.73
CA GLY A 324 -1.43 -0.60 -11.15
C GLY A 324 -2.35 0.52 -10.68
N SER A 325 -1.89 1.57 -9.99
CA SER A 325 -2.62 2.84 -9.80
C SER A 325 -1.76 4.00 -10.31
N PRO A 326 -2.34 5.11 -10.82
CA PRO A 326 -1.57 6.33 -11.00
C PRO A 326 -1.01 6.73 -9.63
N VAL A 327 0.30 6.93 -9.56
CA VAL A 327 0.96 7.46 -8.38
C VAL A 327 0.65 8.93 -8.36
N ASP A 328 -0.20 9.36 -7.44
CA ASP A 328 -0.08 10.66 -6.85
C ASP A 328 -0.30 10.52 -5.33
N SER A 329 0.32 11.44 -4.61
CA SER A 329 0.56 11.44 -3.16
C SER A 329 -0.69 11.34 -2.27
N PHE A 330 -0.49 10.80 -1.07
CA PHE A 330 -1.40 10.89 0.09
C PHE A 330 -1.77 12.35 0.40
N GLN A 331 -2.95 12.76 -0.06
CA GLN A 331 -3.65 14.03 0.22
C GLN A 331 -5.17 13.73 0.18
N PRO A 332 -6.05 14.63 0.70
CA PRO A 332 -7.49 14.36 0.84
C PRO A 332 -8.09 13.63 -0.36
N THR A 333 -8.31 12.32 -0.16
CA THR A 333 -8.87 11.32 -1.09
C THR A 333 -8.63 11.58 -2.58
N GLN A 334 -7.41 11.34 -3.07
CA GLN A 334 -7.19 11.13 -4.51
C GLN A 334 -8.01 9.92 -4.98
N TRP A 335 -8.95 10.18 -5.87
CA TRP A 335 -9.99 9.25 -6.29
C TRP A 335 -9.47 8.25 -7.34
N ASN A 336 -9.66 6.95 -7.10
CA ASN A 336 -9.13 5.86 -7.96
C ASN A 336 -10.18 5.30 -8.94
N GLY A 337 -10.94 6.16 -9.64
CA GLY A 337 -12.14 5.80 -10.44
C GLY A 337 -12.31 4.34 -10.90
N LEU A 338 -13.41 3.71 -10.46
CA LEU A 338 -13.88 2.37 -10.84
C LEU A 338 -14.43 2.33 -12.28
N ILE A 339 -15.00 3.45 -12.72
CA ILE A 339 -15.70 3.62 -13.99
C ILE A 339 -15.22 4.97 -14.57
N ALA A 340 -14.88 5.07 -15.84
CA ALA A 340 -14.25 6.28 -16.39
C ALA A 340 -15.09 7.58 -16.26
N ASN A 341 -16.42 7.51 -16.13
CA ASN A 341 -17.28 8.67 -15.89
C ASN A 341 -17.63 8.91 -14.41
N ASP A 342 -16.99 8.21 -13.47
CA ASP A 342 -17.16 8.49 -12.04
C ASP A 342 -16.37 9.71 -11.54
N LEU A 343 -15.66 10.41 -12.45
CA LEU A 343 -14.54 11.28 -12.14
C LEU A 343 -14.88 12.76 -11.88
N ALA A 344 -16.14 13.20 -11.99
CA ALA A 344 -16.43 14.61 -11.73
C ALA A 344 -17.84 14.86 -11.18
N VAL A 345 -17.91 15.23 -9.90
CA VAL A 345 -19.07 15.94 -9.37
C VAL A 345 -18.93 17.42 -9.76
N HIS A 346 -19.37 17.76 -10.97
CA HIS A 346 -19.36 19.15 -11.44
C HIS A 346 -20.32 20.03 -10.63
N GLY A 347 -19.93 21.30 -10.43
CA GLY A 347 -20.79 22.32 -9.83
C GLY A 347 -20.58 22.57 -8.34
N LEU A 348 -19.62 21.90 -7.69
CA LEU A 348 -19.27 22.16 -6.29
C LEU A 348 -18.62 23.56 -6.17
N ARG A 349 -19.34 24.52 -5.57
CA ARG A 349 -18.93 25.93 -5.48
C ARG A 349 -18.30 26.30 -4.15
#